data_AF-A0A059D6L6-F1
#
_entry.id   AF-A0A059D6L6-F1
#
_cell.length_a   1.000
_cell.length_b   1.000
_cell.length_c   1.000
_cell.angle_alpha   90.00
_cell.angle_beta   90.00
_cell.angle_gamma   90.00
#
_symmetry.space_group_name_H-M   'P 1'
#
loop_
_entity.id
_entity.type
_entity.pdbx_description
1 polymer ?
#
loop_
_entity_poly.entity_id
_entity_poly.type
_entity_poly.pdbx_seq_one_letter_code
_entity_poly.pdbx_strand_id
1 'polypeptide(L)'
;MKPNFLGMVPWYSGTSADLFKTMFDLLVSVTVFLGRFDMRMMQAAMNKVEDGVEQDFFYDHFSEKDDFWFDFMADTGDGGNSSYSIARLLAQPSLNVTTSDSMLSLPRGNLLLIGGDLAYPNPSAFTYEKRFFRPFECALQPPPWYKLEQIAVNKPEIPTGISELKQYDGPQAFLIPGNHDWFDGLHTFMRYICHKSWLGGWLMPQKKSYFALQLPKNWWVFGLDLALHGDIDVYQFKFFSELVKKKVGDEDSVIILTHEPNWLLDWYWNDVSGKNFSHLICDHLKGRCKLRIAGDLHHYMRHSCVPSDKPVYVQHLLVNGCGGAFLHPTHVFGNFKEYCGATYETKASYPSFEDSSRIALGNILKFRKKNWQFDIIGGIIYFVLVFSMLPQCELNHMLQGDSVSGHLKSFFVTVWVAFKYLLEHSYVSLAGALLLLIVSVTFVPSKVSRKKRVMIGVLHVSAHLTAALILMLLMELGIETCIRHKLLATSGYHTLYQWYRTVESEHFPDPTGLRSRIEQWTLGLYPACIKYLMSAFDVPEVYVL
;
A
#
# COMPACT_ATOMS: atom_id res chain seq x y z
N MET A 1 17.09 7.80 23.25
CA MET A 1 16.18 8.68 22.48
C MET A 1 15.33 7.81 21.57
N LYS A 2 14.03 8.11 21.39
CA LYS A 2 13.22 7.42 20.38
C LYS A 2 13.74 7.81 18.98
N PRO A 3 13.87 6.86 18.03
CA PRO A 3 14.25 7.19 16.66
C PRO A 3 13.25 8.18 16.04
N ASN A 4 13.77 9.15 15.28
CA ASN A 4 12.99 10.25 14.70
C ASN A 4 12.43 9.89 13.31
N PHE A 5 11.90 8.68 13.16
CA PHE A 5 11.24 8.17 11.96
C PHE A 5 9.90 7.51 12.30
N LEU A 6 9.00 7.43 11.32
CA LEU A 6 7.63 6.96 11.55
C LEU A 6 7.53 5.44 11.62
N GLY A 7 6.54 4.95 12.38
CA GLY A 7 6.17 3.53 12.37
C GLY A 7 5.55 3.08 11.04
N MET A 8 5.10 1.83 11.01
CA MET A 8 4.36 1.24 9.88
C MET A 8 3.22 2.14 9.42
N VAL A 9 3.03 2.29 8.11
CA VAL A 9 1.86 3.02 7.58
C VAL A 9 0.58 2.34 8.10
N PRO A 10 -0.34 3.11 8.71
CA PRO A 10 -1.61 2.58 9.20
C PRO A 10 -2.62 2.42 8.05
N TRP A 11 -2.31 1.57 7.06
CA TRP A 11 -3.12 1.38 5.85
C TRP A 11 -4.62 1.16 6.11
N TYR A 12 -4.97 0.61 7.27
CA TYR A 12 -6.34 0.28 7.66
C TYR A 12 -6.74 0.79 9.06
N SER A 13 -5.87 1.54 9.76
CA SER A 13 -6.10 1.95 11.16
C SER A 13 -6.33 3.46 11.35
N GLY A 14 -6.60 4.18 10.27
CA GLY A 14 -7.19 5.52 10.33
C GLY A 14 -8.72 5.43 10.27
N THR A 15 -9.41 6.50 10.70
CA THR A 15 -10.69 6.81 10.04
C THR A 15 -10.38 6.82 8.55
N SER A 16 -11.27 6.27 7.73
CA SER A 16 -11.08 6.06 6.29
C SER A 16 -10.57 7.27 5.48
N ALA A 17 -10.44 8.45 6.09
CA ALA A 17 -9.83 9.66 5.57
C ALA A 17 -8.44 9.47 4.95
N ASP A 18 -7.51 8.68 5.50
CA ASP A 18 -6.19 8.52 4.87
C ASP A 18 -6.28 7.69 3.58
N LEU A 19 -7.06 6.61 3.58
CA LEU A 19 -7.34 5.82 2.37
C LEU A 19 -8.13 6.63 1.33
N PHE A 20 -9.15 7.38 1.77
CA PHE A 20 -9.93 8.27 0.91
C PHE A 20 -9.10 9.43 0.37
N LYS A 21 -8.19 9.99 1.17
CA LYS A 21 -7.25 11.04 0.76
C LYS A 21 -6.26 10.47 -0.25
N THR A 22 -5.65 9.32 0.00
CA THR A 22 -4.77 8.67 -0.98
C THR A 22 -5.51 8.35 -2.27
N MET A 23 -6.74 7.81 -2.19
CA MET A 23 -7.59 7.58 -3.36
C MET A 23 -7.93 8.87 -4.11
N PHE A 24 -8.25 9.95 -3.39
CA PHE A 24 -8.56 11.26 -3.96
C PHE A 24 -7.33 11.89 -4.61
N ASP A 25 -6.20 11.89 -3.92
CA ASP A 25 -4.91 12.39 -4.42
C ASP A 25 -4.48 11.58 -5.65
N LEU A 26 -4.69 10.26 -5.66
CA LEU A 26 -4.42 9.40 -6.81
C LEU A 26 -5.36 9.71 -7.98
N LEU A 27 -6.66 9.89 -7.73
CA LEU A 27 -7.63 10.32 -8.75
C LEU A 27 -7.21 11.65 -9.36
N VAL A 28 -6.88 12.64 -8.55
CA VAL A 28 -6.41 13.96 -9.01
C VAL A 28 -5.07 13.83 -9.75
N SER A 29 -4.12 13.06 -9.25
CA SER A 29 -2.83 12.82 -9.90
C SER A 29 -2.98 12.20 -11.28
N VAL A 30 -3.75 11.11 -11.39
CA VAL A 30 -3.97 10.39 -12.64
C VAL A 30 -4.77 11.21 -13.64
N THR A 31 -5.82 11.92 -13.19
CA THR A 31 -6.70 12.66 -14.11
C THR A 31 -6.21 14.06 -14.47
N VAL A 32 -5.49 14.73 -13.57
CA VAL A 32 -5.08 16.14 -13.75
C VAL A 32 -3.60 16.26 -14.11
N PHE A 33 -2.71 15.52 -13.45
CA PHE A 33 -1.26 15.71 -13.59
C PHE A 33 -0.64 14.81 -14.66
N LEU A 34 -0.87 13.49 -14.64
CA LEU A 34 -0.30 12.58 -15.65
C LEU A 34 -0.78 12.87 -17.06
N GLY A 35 -2.04 13.26 -17.23
CA GLY A 35 -2.60 13.59 -18.54
C GLY A 35 -2.07 14.90 -19.14
N ARG A 36 -1.37 15.76 -18.36
CA ARG A 36 -0.99 17.11 -18.79
C ARG A 36 0.47 17.50 -18.52
N PHE A 37 1.15 16.89 -17.54
CA PHE A 37 2.49 17.27 -17.08
C PHE A 37 3.33 16.03 -16.72
N ASP A 38 3.93 15.39 -17.74
CA ASP A 38 4.94 14.35 -17.53
C ASP A 38 6.32 15.00 -17.31
N MET A 39 6.89 14.83 -16.11
CA MET A 39 8.18 15.43 -15.75
C MET A 39 9.34 14.88 -16.60
N ARG A 40 9.25 13.68 -17.15
CA ARG A 40 10.27 13.13 -18.06
C ARG A 40 10.31 13.91 -19.37
N MET A 41 9.16 14.32 -19.89
CA MET A 41 9.09 15.21 -21.06
C MET A 41 9.72 16.58 -20.76
N MET A 42 9.48 17.12 -19.55
CA MET A 42 10.12 18.37 -19.10
C MET A 42 11.64 18.23 -18.97
N GLN A 43 12.13 17.13 -18.37
CA GLN A 43 13.55 16.82 -18.31
C GLN A 43 14.17 16.75 -19.70
N ALA A 44 13.53 16.06 -20.65
CA ALA A 44 13.99 15.96 -22.03
C ALA A 44 13.97 17.31 -22.77
N ALA A 45 12.98 18.17 -22.49
CA ALA A 45 12.87 19.50 -23.09
C ALA A 45 13.93 20.47 -22.55
N MET A 46 14.16 20.49 -21.23
CA MET A 46 15.21 21.31 -20.62
C MET A 46 16.60 20.93 -21.16
N ASN A 47 16.84 19.64 -21.39
CA ASN A 47 18.09 19.15 -21.96
C ASN A 47 18.32 19.53 -23.45
N LYS A 48 17.29 19.96 -24.19
CA LYS A 48 17.44 20.41 -25.58
C LYS A 48 17.88 21.87 -25.70
N VAL A 49 17.76 22.66 -24.64
CA VAL A 49 18.06 24.11 -24.64
C VAL A 49 19.54 24.37 -24.33
N GLU A 50 20.20 23.43 -23.66
CA GLU A 50 21.64 23.46 -23.42
C GLU A 50 22.33 22.60 -24.49
N ASP A 51 23.03 23.24 -25.44
CA ASP A 51 23.80 22.57 -26.50
C ASP A 51 24.99 21.79 -25.90
N GLY A 52 24.69 20.66 -25.25
CA GLY A 52 25.61 19.55 -25.04
C GLY A 52 25.53 18.84 -23.69
N VAL A 53 25.65 17.51 -23.57
CA VAL A 53 25.66 16.35 -24.49
C VAL A 53 25.61 15.11 -23.58
N GLU A 54 24.62 14.19 -23.61
CA GLU A 54 24.63 12.81 -23.02
C GLU A 54 25.09 12.57 -21.54
N GLN A 55 25.75 13.51 -20.86
CA GLN A 55 26.53 13.38 -19.61
C GLN A 55 25.67 13.39 -18.35
N ASP A 56 24.46 13.95 -18.42
CA ASP A 56 23.58 14.04 -17.26
C ASP A 56 22.90 12.70 -16.89
N PHE A 57 22.92 11.75 -17.82
CA PHE A 57 22.36 10.41 -17.64
C PHE A 57 23.43 9.33 -17.56
N PHE A 58 24.62 9.59 -18.08
CA PHE A 58 25.69 8.60 -18.23
C PHE A 58 26.81 8.85 -17.22
N TYR A 59 27.21 7.79 -16.53
CA TYR A 59 28.20 7.82 -15.45
C TYR A 59 29.19 6.67 -15.63
N ASP A 60 30.47 6.97 -15.82
CA ASP A 60 31.55 6.01 -16.08
C ASP A 60 32.67 6.02 -15.03
N HIS A 61 32.50 6.78 -13.95
CA HIS A 61 33.51 6.98 -12.91
C HIS A 61 33.87 5.71 -12.12
N PHE A 62 33.15 4.61 -12.33
CA PHE A 62 33.47 3.29 -11.76
C PHE A 62 34.20 2.37 -12.74
N SER A 63 34.26 2.69 -14.04
CA SER A 63 34.70 1.78 -15.11
C SER A 63 36.12 1.24 -14.94
N GLU A 64 37.01 2.01 -14.33
CA GLU A 64 38.42 1.67 -14.12
C GLU A 64 38.69 0.85 -12.84
N LYS A 65 37.67 0.57 -12.01
CA LYS A 65 37.87 -0.27 -10.81
C LYS A 65 38.10 -1.74 -11.18
N ASP A 66 38.83 -2.47 -10.35
CA ASP A 66 39.07 -3.90 -10.59
C ASP A 66 37.96 -4.79 -10.03
N ASP A 67 37.74 -4.70 -8.72
CA ASP A 67 36.67 -5.39 -8.00
C ASP A 67 35.56 -4.41 -7.63
N PHE A 68 34.31 -4.84 -7.76
CA PHE A 68 33.16 -3.96 -7.52
C PHE A 68 32.00 -4.71 -6.86
N TRP A 69 31.56 -4.18 -5.72
CA TRP A 69 30.39 -4.67 -5.00
C TRP A 69 29.28 -3.64 -5.06
N PHE A 70 28.06 -4.08 -5.31
CA PHE A 70 26.87 -3.23 -5.18
C PHE A 70 25.79 -3.97 -4.41
N ASP A 71 24.99 -3.19 -3.69
CA ASP A 71 23.82 -3.66 -2.97
C ASP A 71 22.55 -3.22 -3.72
N PHE A 72 21.47 -4.00 -3.58
CA PHE A 72 20.17 -3.65 -4.13
C PHE A 72 19.04 -3.85 -3.12
N MET A 73 18.11 -2.89 -3.06
CA MET A 73 16.83 -3.02 -2.38
C MET A 73 15.74 -2.20 -3.09
N ALA A 74 14.48 -2.48 -2.84
CA ALA A 74 13.35 -1.66 -3.25
C ALA A 74 12.24 -1.72 -2.17
N ASP A 75 11.24 -0.85 -2.28
CA ASP A 75 10.04 -0.86 -1.44
C ASP A 75 10.35 -0.60 0.04
N THR A 76 10.71 0.65 0.32
CA THR A 76 11.06 1.12 1.66
C THR A 76 10.13 2.24 2.11
N GLY A 77 10.34 2.75 3.32
CA GLY A 77 9.53 3.85 3.86
C GLY A 77 8.09 3.50 4.28
N ASP A 78 7.65 2.24 4.15
CA ASP A 78 6.38 1.79 4.73
C ASP A 78 6.48 1.64 6.27
N GLY A 79 7.47 0.89 6.76
CA GLY A 79 7.73 0.72 8.19
C GLY A 79 9.09 1.24 8.65
N GLY A 80 9.14 2.24 9.53
CA GLY A 80 10.43 2.82 9.94
C GLY A 80 11.38 1.84 10.61
N ASN A 81 10.91 0.94 11.49
CA ASN A 81 11.78 -0.06 12.12
C ASN A 81 12.31 -1.09 11.13
N SER A 82 11.47 -1.57 10.20
CA SER A 82 11.87 -2.53 9.18
C SER A 82 12.82 -1.90 8.16
N SER A 83 12.49 -0.71 7.65
CA SER A 83 13.37 0.07 6.76
C SER A 83 14.71 0.40 7.42
N TYR A 84 14.70 0.82 8.69
CA TYR A 84 15.94 1.05 9.44
C TYR A 84 16.78 -0.23 9.60
N SER A 85 16.15 -1.37 9.85
CA SER A 85 16.87 -2.64 10.00
C SER A 85 17.61 -3.01 8.72
N ILE A 86 16.98 -2.85 7.55
CA ILE A 86 17.60 -3.09 6.25
C ILE A 86 18.69 -2.05 5.97
N ALA A 87 18.41 -0.75 6.14
CA ALA A 87 19.39 0.31 5.96
C ALA A 87 20.62 0.12 6.85
N ARG A 88 20.43 -0.37 8.09
CA ARG A 88 21.52 -0.64 9.03
C ARG A 88 22.40 -1.80 8.56
N LEU A 89 21.82 -2.85 7.97
CA LEU A 89 22.59 -3.95 7.38
C LEU A 89 23.41 -3.45 6.17
N LEU A 90 22.78 -2.69 5.27
CA LEU A 90 23.44 -2.08 4.11
C LEU A 90 24.55 -1.09 4.52
N ALA A 91 24.45 -0.46 5.69
CA ALA A 91 25.47 0.46 6.19
C ALA A 91 26.72 -0.25 6.74
N GLN A 92 26.63 -1.53 7.12
CA GLN A 92 27.77 -2.23 7.74
C GLN A 92 28.95 -2.31 6.78
N PRO A 93 30.20 -2.08 7.23
CA PRO A 93 31.38 -2.27 6.39
C PRO A 93 31.54 -3.70 5.85
N SER A 94 31.05 -4.68 6.62
CA SER A 94 30.96 -6.08 6.20
C SER A 94 29.76 -6.77 6.86
N LEU A 95 29.24 -7.80 6.20
CA LEU A 95 28.17 -8.67 6.68
C LEU A 95 28.67 -10.10 6.74
N ASN A 96 28.59 -10.71 7.92
CA ASN A 96 28.90 -12.13 8.09
C ASN A 96 27.63 -12.95 7.87
N VAL A 97 27.58 -13.67 6.76
CA VAL A 97 26.46 -14.51 6.34
C VAL A 97 26.84 -15.97 6.58
N THR A 98 25.99 -16.69 7.31
CA THR A 98 26.16 -18.14 7.50
C THR A 98 25.51 -18.86 6.33
N THR A 99 26.32 -19.57 5.55
CA THR A 99 25.84 -20.55 4.55
C THR A 99 25.87 -21.94 5.16
N SER A 100 25.26 -22.93 4.50
CA SER A 100 25.24 -24.33 4.95
C SER A 100 26.62 -24.89 5.28
N ASP A 101 27.66 -24.41 4.60
CA ASP A 101 28.99 -25.02 4.61
C ASP A 101 30.09 -24.08 5.14
N SER A 102 29.81 -22.78 5.30
CA SER A 102 30.80 -21.80 5.77
C SER A 102 30.19 -20.45 6.21
N MET A 103 30.95 -19.68 6.98
CA MET A 103 30.66 -18.27 7.22
C MET A 103 31.37 -17.42 6.15
N LEU A 104 30.59 -16.70 5.35
CA LEU A 104 31.09 -15.78 4.34
C LEU A 104 31.03 -14.35 4.87
N SER A 105 32.13 -13.61 4.77
CA SER A 105 32.15 -12.18 5.04
C SER A 105 32.03 -11.42 3.73
N LEU A 106 30.93 -10.69 3.56
CA LEU A 106 30.66 -9.89 2.37
C LEU A 106 30.97 -8.41 2.68
N PRO A 107 31.75 -7.70 1.85
CA PRO A 107 31.98 -6.28 2.05
C PRO A 107 30.70 -5.49 1.75
N ARG A 108 30.63 -4.26 2.27
CA ARG A 108 29.60 -3.30 1.84
C ARG A 108 29.74 -2.99 0.35
N GLY A 109 28.62 -2.83 -0.35
CA GLY A 109 28.64 -2.29 -1.70
C GLY A 109 29.27 -0.89 -1.77
N ASN A 110 30.08 -0.65 -2.79
CA ASN A 110 30.50 0.69 -3.19
C ASN A 110 29.33 1.52 -3.74
N LEU A 111 28.31 0.81 -4.26
CA LEU A 111 27.12 1.38 -4.87
C LEU A 111 25.87 0.73 -4.25
N LEU A 112 24.94 1.55 -3.79
CA LEU A 112 23.60 1.13 -3.41
C LEU A 112 22.61 1.50 -4.52
N LEU A 113 21.95 0.51 -5.09
CA LEU A 113 20.88 0.68 -6.05
C LEU A 113 19.52 0.55 -5.34
N ILE A 114 18.66 1.56 -5.48
CA ILE A 114 17.30 1.52 -4.90
C ILE A 114 16.24 1.49 -6.01
N GLY A 115 15.44 0.43 -6.02
CA GLY A 115 14.49 0.11 -7.09
C GLY A 115 13.11 0.74 -6.97
N GLY A 116 13.00 1.95 -6.42
CA GLY A 116 11.71 2.67 -6.32
C GLY A 116 10.91 2.40 -5.05
N ASP A 117 9.80 3.12 -4.95
CA ASP A 117 8.90 3.19 -3.81
C ASP A 117 9.62 3.54 -2.52
N LEU A 118 10.10 4.79 -2.51
CA LEU A 118 10.99 5.30 -1.47
C LEU A 118 10.24 5.66 -0.18
N ALA A 119 9.00 6.16 -0.29
CA ALA A 119 8.22 6.61 0.86
C ALA A 119 6.71 6.47 0.65
N TYR A 120 6.09 5.65 1.50
CA TYR A 120 4.65 5.41 1.52
C TYR A 120 3.88 6.40 2.42
N PRO A 121 2.56 6.56 2.20
CA PRO A 121 1.77 6.01 1.08
C PRO A 121 1.86 6.86 -0.20
N ASN A 122 2.39 8.07 -0.09
CA ASN A 122 2.50 9.02 -1.20
C ASN A 122 3.73 9.92 -1.01
N PRO A 123 4.22 10.53 -2.08
CA PRO A 123 5.39 11.39 -2.02
C PRO A 123 5.00 12.73 -1.40
N SER A 124 5.81 13.18 -0.45
CA SER A 124 5.73 14.51 0.17
C SER A 124 7.03 14.79 0.90
N ALA A 125 7.32 16.06 1.19
CA ALA A 125 8.45 16.44 2.03
C ALA A 125 8.47 15.68 3.37
N PHE A 126 7.30 15.56 4.01
CA PHE A 126 7.17 14.87 5.29
C PHE A 126 7.44 13.36 5.20
N THR A 127 6.87 12.67 4.21
CA THR A 127 7.05 11.22 4.04
C THR A 127 8.48 10.90 3.63
N TYR A 128 9.06 11.61 2.66
CA TYR A 128 10.47 11.41 2.28
C TYR A 128 11.42 11.65 3.44
N GLU A 129 11.24 12.73 4.22
CA GLU A 129 12.10 12.98 5.36
C GLU A 129 11.95 11.91 6.43
N LYS A 130 10.73 11.68 6.91
CA LYS A 130 10.50 10.88 8.11
C LYS A 130 10.48 9.38 7.86
N ARG A 131 10.23 8.93 6.63
CA ARG A 131 10.10 7.51 6.29
C ARG A 131 11.27 6.99 5.46
N PHE A 132 11.88 7.83 4.62
CA PHE A 132 13.00 7.43 3.77
C PHE A 132 14.34 7.94 4.32
N PHE A 133 14.56 9.24 4.40
CA PHE A 133 15.86 9.80 4.77
C PHE A 133 16.27 9.48 6.20
N ARG A 134 15.38 9.67 7.18
CA ARG A 134 15.72 9.49 8.61
C ARG A 134 16.21 8.08 8.95
N PRO A 135 15.57 6.98 8.51
CA PRO A 135 16.13 5.64 8.71
C PRO A 135 17.55 5.47 8.16
N PHE A 136 17.83 5.99 6.96
CA PHE A 136 19.15 5.90 6.33
C PHE A 136 20.20 6.78 7.03
N GLU A 137 19.84 8.00 7.42
CA GLU A 137 20.69 8.90 8.22
C GLU A 137 21.05 8.29 9.58
N CYS A 138 20.11 7.56 10.21
CA CYS A 138 20.37 6.84 11.44
C CYS A 138 21.25 5.59 11.23
N ALA A 139 21.18 4.97 10.06
CA ALA A 139 21.94 3.76 9.73
C ALA A 139 23.40 4.05 9.39
N LEU A 140 23.62 5.08 8.58
CA LEU A 140 24.91 5.61 8.16
C LEU A 140 24.83 7.15 8.18
N GLN A 141 25.55 7.78 9.11
CA GLN A 141 25.44 9.22 9.30
C GLN A 141 26.00 9.99 8.09
N PRO A 142 25.35 11.09 7.69
CA PRO A 142 25.86 11.97 6.64
C PRO A 142 27.15 12.67 7.08
N PRO A 143 27.91 13.25 6.14
CA PRO A 143 29.09 14.03 6.46
C PRO A 143 28.77 15.21 7.41
N PRO A 144 29.71 15.64 8.28
CA PRO A 144 29.45 16.68 9.28
C PRO A 144 28.98 18.04 8.73
N TRP A 145 29.32 18.36 7.48
CA TRP A 145 28.94 19.60 6.81
C TRP A 145 27.59 19.51 6.08
N TYR A 146 26.96 18.33 6.03
CA TYR A 146 25.64 18.16 5.42
C TYR A 146 24.59 18.98 6.18
N LYS A 147 23.83 19.78 5.43
CA LYS A 147 22.69 20.53 5.95
C LYS A 147 21.40 19.94 5.39
N LEU A 148 20.44 19.66 6.26
CA LEU A 148 19.18 18.99 5.90
C LEU A 148 18.40 19.73 4.79
N GLU A 149 18.42 21.07 4.82
CA GLU A 149 17.66 21.93 3.90
C GLU A 149 18.43 22.29 2.61
N GLN A 150 19.69 21.85 2.50
CA GLN A 150 20.54 22.22 1.37
C GLN A 150 20.07 21.57 0.07
N ILE A 151 20.05 22.38 -0.98
CA ILE A 151 19.83 21.97 -2.36
C ILE A 151 21.16 22.15 -3.11
N ALA A 152 21.57 21.09 -3.80
CA ALA A 152 22.72 21.11 -4.68
C ALA A 152 22.37 21.89 -5.95
N VAL A 153 23.01 23.04 -6.12
CA VAL A 153 22.88 23.86 -7.34
C VAL A 153 23.56 23.15 -8.51
N ASN A 154 24.76 22.60 -8.28
CA ASN A 154 25.53 21.83 -9.25
C ASN A 154 25.80 20.44 -8.69
N LYS A 155 25.30 19.41 -9.37
CA LYS A 155 25.57 18.01 -9.03
C LYS A 155 26.63 17.39 -9.96
N PRO A 156 27.42 16.42 -9.48
CA PRO A 156 27.53 15.99 -8.08
C PRO A 156 28.22 17.04 -7.21
N GLU A 157 27.75 17.21 -5.96
CA GLU A 157 28.42 18.07 -4.97
C GLU A 157 29.55 17.28 -4.30
N ILE A 158 30.70 17.27 -4.96
CA ILE A 158 31.87 16.51 -4.54
C ILE A 158 32.44 17.11 -3.23
N PRO A 159 32.85 16.29 -2.25
CA PRO A 159 33.50 16.78 -1.03
C PRO A 159 34.75 17.63 -1.28
N THR A 160 35.01 18.60 -0.40
CA THR A 160 36.21 19.45 -0.44
C THR A 160 37.48 18.61 -0.46
N GLY A 161 38.41 18.93 -1.37
CA GLY A 161 39.68 18.22 -1.54
C GLY A 161 39.64 17.12 -2.62
N ILE A 162 38.48 16.88 -3.23
CA ILE A 162 38.30 15.95 -4.35
C ILE A 162 37.90 16.78 -5.58
N SER A 163 38.59 16.59 -6.71
CA SER A 163 38.33 17.37 -7.94
C SER A 163 37.33 16.68 -8.86
N GLU A 164 37.30 15.36 -8.87
CA GLU A 164 36.47 14.56 -9.77
C GLU A 164 35.75 13.43 -9.04
N LEU A 165 34.55 13.05 -9.50
CA LEU A 165 33.75 12.00 -8.86
C LEU A 165 34.49 10.64 -8.82
N LYS A 166 35.36 10.36 -9.80
CA LYS A 166 36.18 9.13 -9.86
C LYS A 166 37.16 8.99 -8.68
N GLN A 167 37.54 10.10 -8.04
CA GLN A 167 38.46 10.12 -6.90
C GLN A 167 37.73 9.91 -5.56
N TYR A 168 36.39 9.86 -5.55
CA TYR A 168 35.61 9.65 -4.35
C TYR A 168 35.50 8.14 -4.03
N ASP A 169 36.01 7.75 -2.86
CA ASP A 169 36.05 6.34 -2.42
C ASP A 169 34.92 5.95 -1.44
N GLY A 170 34.05 6.90 -1.08
CA GLY A 170 32.90 6.60 -0.22
C GLY A 170 31.76 5.89 -0.96
N PRO A 171 30.79 5.33 -0.22
CA PRO A 171 29.66 4.65 -0.83
C PRO A 171 28.74 5.64 -1.53
N GLN A 172 28.21 5.23 -2.69
CA GLN A 172 27.30 6.05 -3.49
C GLN A 172 25.93 5.39 -3.58
N ALA A 173 24.89 6.17 -3.86
CA ALA A 173 23.55 5.65 -4.09
C ALA A 173 22.96 6.18 -5.39
N PHE A 174 22.33 5.29 -6.15
CA PHE A 174 21.51 5.58 -7.32
C PHE A 174 20.14 4.93 -7.17
N LEU A 175 19.11 5.67 -7.56
CA LEU A 175 17.72 5.36 -7.29
C LEU A 175 16.88 5.62 -8.52
N ILE A 176 15.93 4.74 -8.79
CA ILE A 176 14.84 4.97 -9.74
C ILE A 176 13.53 5.23 -8.98
N PRO A 177 12.56 5.96 -9.55
CA PRO A 177 11.25 6.13 -8.93
C PRO A 177 10.35 4.90 -9.12
N GLY A 178 9.53 4.62 -8.11
CA GLY A 178 8.39 3.70 -8.21
C GLY A 178 7.06 4.42 -8.40
N ASN A 179 5.97 3.67 -8.47
CA ASN A 179 4.62 4.23 -8.59
C ASN A 179 4.26 5.16 -7.42
N HIS A 180 4.68 4.85 -6.19
CA HIS A 180 4.45 5.71 -5.03
C HIS A 180 5.25 7.02 -5.07
N ASP A 181 6.30 7.10 -5.88
CA ASP A 181 7.08 8.33 -6.08
C ASP A 181 6.48 9.23 -7.17
N TRP A 182 5.59 8.68 -7.99
CA TRP A 182 4.99 9.36 -9.13
C TRP A 182 3.63 10.01 -8.83
N PHE A 183 3.03 9.77 -7.66
CA PHE A 183 1.70 10.34 -7.34
C PHE A 183 1.67 11.87 -7.27
N ASP A 184 2.80 12.57 -7.16
CA ASP A 184 2.85 14.04 -7.27
C ASP A 184 3.44 14.54 -8.60
N GLY A 185 3.49 13.68 -9.63
CA GLY A 185 4.14 14.00 -10.90
C GLY A 185 5.67 14.04 -10.81
N LEU A 186 6.26 13.23 -9.92
CA LEU A 186 7.71 13.08 -9.70
C LEU A 186 8.39 14.29 -9.02
N HIS A 187 7.64 15.28 -8.58
CA HIS A 187 8.19 16.53 -8.04
C HIS A 187 9.03 16.29 -6.77
N THR A 188 8.52 15.52 -5.80
CA THR A 188 9.25 15.22 -4.55
C THR A 188 10.52 14.41 -4.83
N PHE A 189 10.46 13.43 -5.74
CA PHE A 189 11.64 12.66 -6.15
C PHE A 189 12.73 13.58 -6.72
N MET A 190 12.38 14.50 -7.62
CA MET A 190 13.36 15.45 -8.18
C MET A 190 14.01 16.30 -7.08
N ARG A 191 13.20 16.84 -6.16
CA ARG A 191 13.71 17.67 -5.06
C ARG A 191 14.62 16.91 -4.09
N TYR A 192 14.26 15.68 -3.72
CA TYR A 192 15.00 14.96 -2.68
C TYR A 192 16.12 14.09 -3.23
N ILE A 193 15.97 13.53 -4.42
CA ILE A 193 16.95 12.61 -5.00
C ILE A 193 17.85 13.35 -5.99
N CYS A 194 17.29 14.08 -6.95
CA CYS A 194 18.07 14.77 -7.98
C CYS A 194 18.70 16.08 -7.50
N HIS A 195 18.21 16.67 -6.41
CA HIS A 195 18.69 17.95 -5.88
C HIS A 195 19.35 17.88 -4.50
N LYS A 196 19.26 16.78 -3.74
CA LYS A 196 20.11 16.58 -2.54
C LYS A 196 21.33 15.72 -2.84
N SER A 197 22.44 16.01 -2.18
CA SER A 197 23.72 15.33 -2.43
C SER A 197 23.91 14.05 -1.62
N TRP A 198 23.18 13.83 -0.53
CA TRP A 198 23.45 12.74 0.41
C TRP A 198 22.17 12.07 0.91
N LEU A 199 22.18 10.73 0.94
CA LEU A 199 21.22 9.90 1.66
C LEU A 199 21.98 9.29 2.83
N GLY A 200 21.86 9.85 4.04
CA GLY A 200 22.80 9.48 5.11
C GLY A 200 24.26 9.64 4.63
N GLY A 201 25.09 8.62 4.84
CA GLY A 201 26.48 8.62 4.37
C GLY A 201 26.70 8.17 2.92
N TRP A 202 25.65 7.94 2.12
CA TRP A 202 25.76 7.62 0.70
C TRP A 202 25.69 8.90 -0.15
N LEU A 203 26.69 9.13 -1.00
CA LEU A 203 26.68 10.23 -1.97
C LEU A 203 25.70 9.93 -3.12
N MET A 204 24.83 10.87 -3.47
CA MET A 204 23.84 10.76 -4.55
C MET A 204 24.21 11.68 -5.73
N PRO A 205 25.05 11.21 -6.67
CA PRO A 205 25.49 12.02 -7.82
C PRO A 205 24.41 12.19 -8.91
N GLN A 206 23.33 11.38 -8.87
CA GLN A 206 22.31 11.39 -9.91
C GLN A 206 21.61 12.75 -10.08
N LYS A 207 21.35 13.12 -11.34
CA LYS A 207 20.67 14.38 -11.72
C LYS A 207 19.25 14.19 -12.26
N LYS A 208 18.91 12.98 -12.72
CA LYS A 208 17.67 12.65 -13.43
C LYS A 208 17.05 11.38 -12.82
N SER A 209 15.84 11.04 -13.24
CA SER A 209 15.09 9.88 -12.70
C SER A 209 15.47 8.54 -13.31
N TYR A 210 16.17 8.55 -14.44
CA TYR A 210 16.77 7.39 -15.09
C TYR A 210 18.25 7.67 -15.36
N PHE A 211 19.06 6.61 -15.50
CA PHE A 211 20.51 6.72 -15.66
C PHE A 211 21.12 5.47 -16.29
N ALA A 212 22.34 5.60 -16.80
CA ALA A 212 23.21 4.53 -17.22
C ALA A 212 24.56 4.63 -16.49
N LEU A 213 24.97 3.55 -15.84
CA LEU A 213 26.28 3.41 -15.20
C LEU A 213 27.13 2.42 -16.00
N GLN A 214 28.36 2.80 -16.34
CA GLN A 214 29.38 1.87 -16.78
C GLN A 214 30.16 1.39 -15.55
N LEU A 215 30.06 0.09 -15.29
CA LEU A 215 30.77 -0.61 -14.23
C LEU A 215 32.05 -1.25 -14.79
N PRO A 216 32.95 -1.72 -13.91
CA PRO A 216 34.10 -2.52 -14.31
C PRO A 216 33.78 -3.72 -15.19
N LYS A 217 34.80 -4.18 -15.92
CA LYS A 217 34.78 -5.45 -16.68
C LYS A 217 33.60 -5.54 -17.66
N ASN A 218 33.32 -4.43 -18.36
CA ASN A 218 32.30 -4.33 -19.42
C ASN A 218 30.86 -4.59 -18.93
N TRP A 219 30.60 -4.30 -17.65
CA TRP A 219 29.25 -4.33 -17.09
C TRP A 219 28.58 -2.96 -17.13
N TRP A 220 27.27 -2.96 -17.28
CA TRP A 220 26.45 -1.76 -17.31
C TRP A 220 25.23 -1.91 -16.41
N VAL A 221 24.77 -0.81 -15.82
CA VAL A 221 23.47 -0.75 -15.12
C VAL A 221 22.62 0.32 -15.78
N PHE A 222 21.44 -0.06 -16.25
CA PHE A 222 20.42 0.86 -16.76
C PHE A 222 19.28 0.96 -15.74
N GLY A 223 19.16 2.11 -15.09
CA GLY A 223 18.02 2.45 -14.24
C GLY A 223 16.93 3.12 -15.06
N LEU A 224 15.75 2.50 -15.15
CA LEU A 224 14.64 2.96 -15.99
C LEU A 224 13.49 3.53 -15.15
N ASP A 225 12.88 4.59 -15.67
CA ASP A 225 11.71 5.25 -15.07
C ASP A 225 10.43 4.91 -15.84
N LEU A 226 9.67 3.95 -15.32
CA LEU A 226 8.45 3.44 -15.95
C LEU A 226 7.20 4.31 -15.68
N ALA A 227 7.30 5.33 -14.83
CA ALA A 227 6.16 6.12 -14.35
C ALA A 227 4.98 5.24 -13.89
N LEU A 228 3.75 5.72 -14.08
CA LEU A 228 2.52 5.00 -13.73
C LEU A 228 1.94 4.18 -14.90
N HIS A 229 2.63 4.15 -16.04
CA HIS A 229 2.17 3.45 -17.25
C HIS A 229 2.86 2.10 -17.48
N GLY A 230 3.88 1.76 -16.69
CA GLY A 230 4.61 0.49 -16.80
C GLY A 230 5.46 0.39 -18.08
N ASP A 231 5.90 1.52 -18.65
CA ASP A 231 6.77 1.54 -19.83
C ASP A 231 7.66 2.79 -19.87
N ILE A 232 8.77 2.69 -20.60
CA ILE A 232 9.64 3.83 -20.89
C ILE A 232 9.04 4.70 -21.99
N ASP A 233 9.26 6.00 -21.90
CA ASP A 233 8.86 6.94 -22.95
C ASP A 233 9.83 6.88 -24.15
N VAL A 234 9.48 7.62 -25.21
CA VAL A 234 10.27 7.69 -26.45
C VAL A 234 11.65 8.32 -26.23
N TYR A 235 11.81 9.22 -25.25
CA TYR A 235 13.09 9.88 -24.98
C TYR A 235 14.07 8.95 -24.27
N GLN A 236 13.60 8.22 -23.25
CA GLN A 236 14.36 7.15 -22.61
C GLN A 236 14.72 6.07 -23.63
N PHE A 237 13.75 5.61 -24.44
CA PHE A 237 14.02 4.61 -25.47
C PHE A 237 15.10 5.10 -26.45
N LYS A 238 15.01 6.34 -26.94
CA LYS A 238 16.02 6.93 -27.83
C LYS A 238 17.39 6.98 -27.14
N PHE A 239 17.46 7.47 -25.90
CA PHE A 239 18.71 7.54 -25.14
C PHE A 239 19.38 6.18 -24.99
N PHE A 240 18.67 5.18 -24.45
CA PHE A 240 19.25 3.85 -24.23
C PHE A 240 19.55 3.12 -25.53
N SER A 241 18.71 3.24 -26.57
CA SER A 241 18.98 2.60 -27.86
C SER A 241 20.19 3.21 -28.57
N GLU A 242 20.41 4.53 -28.49
CA GLU A 242 21.61 5.18 -29.00
C GLU A 242 22.84 4.82 -28.16
N LEU A 243 22.73 4.79 -26.83
CA LEU A 243 23.80 4.38 -25.93
C LEU A 243 24.27 2.95 -26.24
N VAL A 244 23.32 2.03 -26.41
CA VAL A 244 23.57 0.64 -26.75
C VAL A 244 24.25 0.49 -28.12
N LYS A 245 23.95 1.36 -29.08
CA LYS A 245 24.58 1.36 -30.41
C LYS A 245 25.97 1.99 -30.42
N LYS A 246 26.21 3.03 -29.61
CA LYS A 246 27.44 3.83 -29.64
C LYS A 246 28.52 3.36 -28.66
N LYS A 247 28.13 2.86 -27.47
CA LYS A 247 29.05 2.64 -26.34
C LYS A 247 29.03 1.23 -25.77
N VAL A 248 27.90 0.53 -25.78
CA VAL A 248 27.81 -0.84 -25.25
C VAL A 248 28.32 -1.82 -26.29
N GLY A 249 29.44 -2.49 -26.01
CA GLY A 249 30.02 -3.51 -26.88
C GLY A 249 29.11 -4.72 -27.09
N ASP A 250 29.44 -5.55 -28.09
CA ASP A 250 28.66 -6.77 -28.38
C ASP A 250 28.82 -7.84 -27.29
N GLU A 251 29.96 -7.84 -26.58
CA GLU A 251 30.27 -8.77 -25.48
C GLU A 251 29.97 -8.17 -24.09
N ASP A 252 29.52 -6.92 -24.03
CA ASP A 252 29.21 -6.24 -22.78
C ASP A 252 27.95 -6.83 -22.13
N SER A 253 27.89 -6.75 -20.81
CA SER A 253 26.77 -7.27 -20.02
C SER A 253 25.97 -6.15 -19.36
N VAL A 254 24.65 -6.23 -19.44
CA VAL A 254 23.74 -5.19 -18.95
C VAL A 254 22.84 -5.72 -17.84
N ILE A 255 22.76 -4.96 -16.75
CA ILE A 255 21.79 -5.10 -15.68
C ILE A 255 20.70 -4.06 -15.92
N ILE A 256 19.45 -4.49 -15.97
CA ILE A 256 18.29 -3.59 -16.10
C ILE A 256 17.58 -3.50 -14.77
N LEU A 257 17.45 -2.28 -14.28
CA LEU A 257 16.73 -1.93 -13.06
C LEU A 257 15.41 -1.24 -13.41
N THR A 258 14.30 -1.84 -13.00
CA THR A 258 12.92 -1.30 -13.11
C THR A 258 12.24 -1.35 -11.75
N HIS A 259 11.29 -0.46 -11.45
CA HIS A 259 10.60 -0.58 -10.15
C HIS A 259 9.64 -1.77 -10.14
N GLU A 260 8.94 -2.02 -11.25
CA GLU A 260 7.91 -3.06 -11.34
C GLU A 260 8.43 -4.32 -12.08
N PRO A 261 8.15 -5.54 -11.58
CA PRO A 261 8.52 -6.80 -12.21
C PRO A 261 7.48 -7.23 -13.24
N ASN A 262 7.36 -6.47 -14.33
CA ASN A 262 6.32 -6.72 -15.34
C ASN A 262 6.27 -8.16 -15.85
N TRP A 263 7.42 -8.84 -15.99
CA TRP A 263 7.45 -10.24 -16.42
C TRP A 263 6.60 -11.17 -15.53
N LEU A 264 6.53 -10.88 -14.23
CA LEU A 264 5.81 -11.68 -13.26
C LEU A 264 4.36 -11.24 -13.12
N LEU A 265 4.11 -9.93 -13.10
CA LEU A 265 2.78 -9.36 -13.01
C LEU A 265 1.96 -9.61 -14.28
N ASP A 266 2.57 -9.45 -15.45
CA ASP A 266 1.92 -9.71 -16.74
C ASP A 266 1.56 -11.19 -16.87
N TRP A 267 2.44 -12.09 -16.44
CA TRP A 267 2.12 -13.51 -16.36
C TRP A 267 0.94 -13.79 -15.43
N TYR A 268 0.94 -13.21 -14.22
CA TYR A 268 -0.11 -13.44 -13.23
C TYR A 268 -1.47 -12.91 -13.69
N TRP A 269 -1.49 -11.73 -14.31
CA TRP A 269 -2.71 -11.09 -14.80
C TRP A 269 -3.09 -11.49 -16.22
N ASN A 270 -2.28 -12.28 -16.91
CA ASN A 270 -2.41 -12.60 -18.33
C ASN A 270 -2.54 -11.33 -19.19
N ASP A 271 -1.59 -10.42 -19.00
CA ASP A 271 -1.50 -9.09 -19.60
C ASP A 271 -0.17 -8.94 -20.37
N VAL A 272 0.01 -7.84 -21.08
CA VAL A 272 1.29 -7.49 -21.72
C VAL A 272 1.52 -5.98 -21.59
N SER A 273 2.47 -5.58 -20.75
CA SER A 273 2.91 -4.19 -20.59
C SER A 273 4.28 -3.95 -21.26
N GLY A 274 4.78 -2.73 -21.21
CA GLY A 274 6.21 -2.53 -21.46
C GLY A 274 6.70 -2.72 -22.89
N LYS A 275 5.97 -2.23 -23.89
CA LYS A 275 6.29 -2.46 -25.31
C LYS A 275 7.64 -1.85 -25.68
N ASN A 276 7.89 -0.61 -25.29
CA ASN A 276 9.11 0.10 -25.66
C ASN A 276 10.33 -0.52 -24.96
N PHE A 277 10.25 -0.77 -23.64
CA PHE A 277 11.39 -1.39 -22.97
C PHE A 277 11.60 -2.84 -23.42
N SER A 278 10.54 -3.59 -23.77
CA SER A 278 10.69 -4.94 -24.33
C SER A 278 11.44 -4.91 -25.66
N HIS A 279 11.18 -3.92 -26.52
CA HIS A 279 11.93 -3.69 -27.76
C HIS A 279 13.38 -3.23 -27.50
N LEU A 280 13.65 -2.53 -26.40
CA LEU A 280 15.02 -2.23 -25.97
C LEU A 280 15.77 -3.52 -25.58
N ILE A 281 15.12 -4.42 -24.85
CA ILE A 281 15.72 -5.69 -24.41
C ILE A 281 15.90 -6.65 -25.59
N CYS A 282 14.84 -6.93 -26.33
CA CYS A 282 14.83 -7.98 -27.34
C CYS A 282 15.59 -7.55 -28.61
N ASP A 283 15.39 -6.32 -29.07
CA ASP A 283 15.85 -5.91 -30.40
C ASP A 283 17.14 -5.09 -30.37
N HIS A 284 17.46 -4.42 -29.25
CA HIS A 284 18.69 -3.63 -29.13
C HIS A 284 19.77 -4.35 -28.31
N LEU A 285 19.42 -4.82 -27.10
CA LEU A 285 20.38 -5.54 -26.26
C LEU A 285 20.68 -6.95 -26.77
N LYS A 286 19.72 -7.62 -27.42
CA LYS A 286 19.93 -8.89 -28.14
C LYS A 286 20.70 -9.95 -27.32
N GLY A 287 20.31 -10.17 -26.06
CA GLY A 287 20.93 -11.17 -25.18
C GLY A 287 22.08 -10.65 -24.29
N ARG A 288 22.42 -9.35 -24.39
CA ARG A 288 23.35 -8.68 -23.49
C ARG A 288 22.77 -8.39 -22.10
N CYS A 289 21.45 -8.45 -21.93
CA CYS A 289 20.86 -8.32 -20.59
C CYS A 289 21.10 -9.61 -19.78
N LYS A 290 21.95 -9.54 -18.76
CA LYS A 290 22.25 -10.70 -17.90
C LYS A 290 21.38 -10.75 -16.64
N LEU A 291 20.98 -9.60 -16.14
CA LEU A 291 20.12 -9.50 -14.97
C LEU A 291 19.06 -8.43 -15.19
N ARG A 292 17.80 -8.78 -14.96
CA ARG A 292 16.72 -7.81 -14.76
C ARG A 292 16.27 -7.87 -13.31
N ILE A 293 16.25 -6.72 -12.65
CA ILE A 293 16.01 -6.58 -11.22
C ILE A 293 14.90 -5.56 -10.96
N ALA A 294 13.99 -5.87 -10.04
CA ALA A 294 12.86 -5.01 -9.70
C ALA A 294 12.37 -5.13 -8.24
N GLY A 295 11.53 -4.17 -7.84
CA GLY A 295 10.80 -4.10 -6.57
C GLY A 295 9.30 -4.36 -6.74
N ASP A 296 8.45 -3.48 -6.20
CA ASP A 296 6.97 -3.44 -6.17
C ASP A 296 6.32 -4.64 -5.46
N LEU A 297 6.81 -5.84 -5.76
CA LEU A 297 6.50 -7.04 -5.01
C LEU A 297 7.43 -7.13 -3.81
N HIS A 298 6.84 -6.89 -2.62
CA HIS A 298 7.51 -6.88 -1.32
C HIS A 298 7.92 -8.28 -0.83
N HIS A 299 8.73 -8.96 -1.63
CA HIS A 299 9.33 -10.24 -1.33
C HIS A 299 10.63 -10.37 -2.14
N TYR A 300 11.38 -11.44 -1.87
CA TYR A 300 12.51 -11.82 -2.71
C TYR A 300 12.09 -13.00 -3.59
N MET A 301 12.44 -12.95 -4.88
CA MET A 301 12.27 -14.08 -5.78
C MET A 301 13.31 -14.05 -6.89
N ARG A 302 14.05 -15.14 -7.08
CA ARG A 302 15.06 -15.28 -8.12
C ARG A 302 14.70 -16.39 -9.09
N HIS A 303 14.67 -16.05 -10.37
CA HIS A 303 14.54 -17.01 -11.46
C HIS A 303 15.81 -17.01 -12.31
N SER A 304 16.15 -18.17 -12.85
CA SER A 304 17.26 -18.30 -13.81
C SER A 304 16.77 -19.06 -15.03
N CYS A 305 17.24 -18.64 -16.20
CA CYS A 305 16.91 -19.30 -17.44
C CYS A 305 17.44 -20.75 -17.42
N VAL A 306 16.61 -21.67 -17.90
CA VAL A 306 16.98 -23.07 -18.12
C VAL A 306 17.67 -23.17 -19.49
N PRO A 307 18.86 -23.77 -19.60
CA PRO A 307 19.54 -23.96 -20.87
C PRO A 307 18.63 -24.63 -21.92
N SER A 308 18.52 -24.01 -23.10
CA SER A 308 17.75 -24.53 -24.23
C SER A 308 18.27 -23.92 -25.54
N ASP A 309 17.84 -24.47 -26.68
CA ASP A 309 18.18 -23.94 -28.02
C ASP A 309 17.48 -22.61 -28.36
N LYS A 310 16.57 -22.14 -27.49
CA LYS A 310 15.83 -20.91 -27.70
C LYS A 310 16.67 -19.67 -27.40
N PRO A 311 16.45 -18.54 -28.08
CA PRO A 311 17.13 -17.29 -27.76
C PRO A 311 16.80 -16.85 -26.33
N VAL A 312 17.84 -16.56 -25.55
CA VAL A 312 17.71 -16.06 -24.18
C VAL A 312 18.00 -14.56 -24.16
N TYR A 313 16.96 -13.77 -23.95
CA TYR A 313 17.10 -12.30 -23.88
C TYR A 313 17.56 -11.82 -22.51
N VAL A 314 17.21 -12.55 -21.44
CA VAL A 314 17.57 -12.21 -20.05
C VAL A 314 17.99 -13.47 -19.29
N GLN A 315 19.19 -13.52 -18.73
CA GLN A 315 19.67 -14.73 -18.04
C GLN A 315 19.02 -14.93 -16.66
N HIS A 316 18.90 -13.86 -15.87
CA HIS A 316 18.36 -13.89 -14.52
C HIS A 316 17.27 -12.83 -14.32
N LEU A 317 16.17 -13.22 -13.66
CA LEU A 317 15.07 -12.33 -13.26
C LEU A 317 15.03 -12.29 -11.74
N LEU A 318 15.14 -11.10 -11.15
CA LEU A 318 15.17 -10.90 -9.71
C LEU A 318 14.11 -9.90 -9.26
N VAL A 319 13.31 -10.31 -8.29
CA VAL A 319 12.45 -9.43 -7.51
C VAL A 319 13.07 -9.29 -6.12
N ASN A 320 13.26 -8.07 -5.62
CA ASN A 320 13.71 -7.82 -4.26
C ASN A 320 13.10 -6.52 -3.69
N GLY A 321 11.82 -6.59 -3.34
CA GLY A 321 11.10 -5.54 -2.61
C GLY A 321 11.21 -5.64 -1.08
N CYS A 322 12.33 -6.16 -0.58
CA CYS A 322 12.53 -6.39 0.85
C CYS A 322 13.09 -5.16 1.61
N GLY A 323 12.82 -3.94 1.14
CA GLY A 323 13.34 -2.68 1.69
C GLY A 323 12.68 -2.20 2.98
N GLY A 324 11.68 -2.92 3.49
CA GLY A 324 11.02 -2.65 4.77
C GLY A 324 9.50 -2.55 4.71
N ALA A 325 8.89 -2.73 3.55
CA ALA A 325 7.45 -2.79 3.40
C ALA A 325 6.78 -4.09 3.86
N PHE A 326 5.45 -4.03 4.03
CA PHE A 326 4.63 -5.20 4.34
C PHE A 326 4.79 -6.29 3.28
N LEU A 327 4.64 -7.55 3.66
CA LEU A 327 5.02 -8.69 2.82
C LEU A 327 3.98 -9.03 1.74
N HIS A 328 4.41 -9.16 0.48
CA HIS A 328 3.59 -9.71 -0.61
C HIS A 328 3.74 -11.25 -0.70
N PRO A 329 2.69 -11.99 -1.12
CA PRO A 329 2.76 -13.44 -1.19
C PRO A 329 3.70 -13.91 -2.32
N THR A 330 4.51 -14.94 -2.06
CA THR A 330 5.34 -15.61 -3.07
C THR A 330 4.62 -16.80 -3.70
N HIS A 331 3.78 -17.50 -2.93
CA HIS A 331 3.11 -18.74 -3.38
C HIS A 331 2.17 -18.57 -4.58
N VAL A 332 1.61 -17.37 -4.77
CA VAL A 332 0.74 -17.07 -5.93
C VAL A 332 1.51 -17.05 -7.25
N PHE A 333 2.83 -16.91 -7.19
CA PHE A 333 3.72 -16.85 -8.35
C PHE A 333 4.46 -18.16 -8.61
N GLY A 334 4.21 -19.22 -7.83
CA GLY A 334 4.97 -20.48 -7.90
C GLY A 334 4.86 -21.25 -9.22
N ASN A 335 3.91 -20.87 -10.10
CA ASN A 335 3.73 -21.48 -11.42
C ASN A 335 4.37 -20.68 -12.56
N PHE A 336 5.06 -19.57 -12.28
CA PHE A 336 5.76 -18.80 -13.30
C PHE A 336 6.91 -19.62 -13.89
N LYS A 337 6.96 -19.73 -15.22
CA LYS A 337 7.92 -20.61 -15.94
C LYS A 337 8.46 -20.06 -17.25
N GLU A 338 7.87 -19.00 -17.81
CA GLU A 338 8.23 -18.56 -19.15
C GLU A 338 8.24 -17.04 -19.25
N TYR A 339 9.24 -16.52 -19.98
CA TYR A 339 9.33 -15.10 -20.34
C TYR A 339 10.08 -14.97 -21.66
N CYS A 340 9.55 -14.16 -22.59
CA CYS A 340 10.09 -13.96 -23.94
C CYS A 340 10.45 -15.27 -24.68
N GLY A 341 9.62 -16.31 -24.52
CA GLY A 341 9.82 -17.62 -25.15
C GLY A 341 10.84 -18.55 -24.45
N ALA A 342 11.62 -18.04 -23.50
CA ALA A 342 12.60 -18.81 -22.74
C ALA A 342 11.98 -19.36 -21.44
N THR A 343 12.42 -20.54 -21.02
CA THR A 343 11.96 -21.19 -19.79
C THR A 343 12.83 -20.80 -18.61
N TYR A 344 12.20 -20.59 -17.45
CA TYR A 344 12.83 -20.18 -16.21
C TYR A 344 12.47 -21.12 -15.07
N GLU A 345 13.41 -21.28 -14.15
CA GLU A 345 13.23 -22.00 -12.89
C GLU A 345 13.41 -21.03 -11.72
N THR A 346 12.49 -21.09 -10.74
CA THR A 346 12.64 -20.38 -9.47
C THR A 346 13.76 -21.02 -8.66
N LYS A 347 14.86 -20.29 -8.45
CA LYS A 347 16.02 -20.76 -7.69
C LYS A 347 15.92 -20.47 -6.20
N ALA A 348 15.22 -19.40 -5.82
CA ALA A 348 15.04 -19.02 -4.42
C ALA A 348 13.85 -18.06 -4.28
N SER A 349 13.18 -18.11 -3.13
CA SER A 349 12.17 -17.12 -2.74
C SER A 349 12.24 -16.86 -1.23
N TYR A 350 11.96 -15.63 -0.82
CA TYR A 350 11.74 -15.30 0.59
C TYR A 350 10.48 -14.44 0.72
N PRO A 351 9.45 -14.92 1.44
CA PRO A 351 9.38 -16.23 2.11
C PRO A 351 9.35 -17.39 1.12
N SER A 352 9.59 -18.61 1.63
CA SER A 352 9.28 -19.84 0.88
C SER A 352 7.79 -19.87 0.53
N PHE A 353 7.40 -20.63 -0.50
CA PHE A 353 5.99 -20.73 -0.89
C PHE A 353 5.12 -21.29 0.24
N GLU A 354 5.63 -22.26 0.99
CA GLU A 354 4.93 -22.84 2.15
C GLU A 354 4.76 -21.79 3.27
N ASP A 355 5.84 -21.10 3.64
CA ASP A 355 5.77 -20.05 4.66
C ASP A 355 4.85 -18.92 4.24
N SER A 356 4.90 -18.51 2.97
CA SER A 356 4.04 -17.47 2.42
C SER A 356 2.57 -17.85 2.50
N SER A 357 2.21 -19.09 2.16
CA SER A 357 0.84 -19.59 2.29
C SER A 357 0.40 -19.60 3.75
N ARG A 358 1.25 -20.12 4.67
CA ARG A 358 0.96 -20.15 6.11
C ARG A 358 0.77 -18.76 6.71
N ILE A 359 1.59 -17.79 6.29
CA ILE A 359 1.45 -16.38 6.69
C ILE A 359 0.11 -15.82 6.19
N ALA A 360 -0.24 -16.08 4.93
CA ALA A 360 -1.49 -15.61 4.32
C ALA A 360 -2.73 -16.17 5.03
N LEU A 361 -2.76 -17.45 5.42
CA LEU A 361 -3.86 -18.03 6.21
C LEU A 361 -4.05 -17.30 7.54
N GLY A 362 -2.96 -16.83 8.15
CA GLY A 362 -3.02 -16.05 9.39
C GLY A 362 -3.75 -14.71 9.26
N ASN A 363 -3.92 -14.17 8.05
CA ASN A 363 -4.57 -12.88 7.83
C ASN A 363 -6.05 -12.89 8.25
N ILE A 364 -6.75 -14.03 8.15
CA ILE A 364 -8.18 -14.15 8.50
C ILE A 364 -8.43 -13.66 9.93
N LEU A 365 -7.55 -14.01 10.87
CA LEU A 365 -7.68 -13.62 12.29
C LEU A 365 -6.84 -12.38 12.63
N LYS A 366 -5.62 -12.29 12.09
CA LYS A 366 -4.69 -11.21 12.42
C LYS A 366 -5.11 -9.87 11.86
N PHE A 367 -5.75 -9.84 10.69
CA PHE A 367 -6.22 -8.59 10.07
C PHE A 367 -7.22 -7.88 10.98
N ARG A 368 -8.29 -8.59 11.39
CA ARG A 368 -9.29 -8.05 12.31
C ARG A 368 -8.68 -7.61 13.64
N LYS A 369 -7.77 -8.40 14.21
CA LYS A 369 -7.10 -8.06 15.48
C LYS A 369 -6.30 -6.75 15.40
N LYS A 370 -5.64 -6.49 14.27
CA LYS A 370 -4.87 -5.25 14.06
C LYS A 370 -5.73 -4.06 13.65
N ASN A 371 -6.79 -4.32 12.87
CA ASN A 371 -7.61 -3.30 12.22
C ASN A 371 -9.04 -3.29 12.75
N TRP A 372 -9.23 -3.48 14.07
CA TRP A 372 -10.56 -3.60 14.68
C TRP A 372 -11.44 -2.36 14.46
N GLN A 373 -10.85 -1.18 14.25
CA GLN A 373 -11.58 0.05 13.94
C GLN A 373 -12.33 -0.05 12.61
N PHE A 374 -11.88 -0.89 11.69
CA PHE A 374 -12.59 -1.19 10.45
C PHE A 374 -13.97 -1.82 10.71
N ASP A 375 -14.13 -2.54 11.83
CA ASP A 375 -15.42 -3.11 12.23
C ASP A 375 -16.47 -2.03 12.53
N ILE A 376 -16.07 -0.79 12.90
CA ILE A 376 -17.01 0.32 13.10
C ILE A 376 -17.65 0.73 11.76
N ILE A 377 -16.84 0.86 10.71
CA ILE A 377 -17.32 1.16 9.36
C ILE A 377 -18.20 0.01 8.86
N GLY A 378 -17.74 -1.24 9.06
CA GLY A 378 -18.53 -2.43 8.77
C GLY A 378 -19.89 -2.41 9.48
N GLY A 379 -19.92 -2.04 10.76
CA GLY A 379 -21.15 -1.90 11.54
C GLY A 379 -22.11 -0.85 10.98
N ILE A 380 -21.61 0.32 10.57
CA ILE A 380 -22.43 1.36 9.91
C ILE A 380 -23.00 0.84 8.58
N ILE A 381 -22.19 0.15 7.77
CA ILE A 381 -22.65 -0.45 6.52
C ILE A 381 -23.77 -1.47 6.80
N TYR A 382 -23.56 -2.37 7.77
CA TYR A 382 -24.54 -3.38 8.14
C TYR A 382 -25.82 -2.76 8.67
N PHE A 383 -25.71 -1.69 9.46
CA PHE A 383 -26.88 -0.93 9.94
C PHE A 383 -27.66 -0.35 8.76
N VAL A 384 -27.02 0.34 7.82
CA VAL A 384 -27.69 0.89 6.62
C VAL A 384 -28.38 -0.20 5.80
N LEU A 385 -27.77 -1.38 5.68
CA LEU A 385 -28.35 -2.52 4.96
C LEU A 385 -29.68 -3.01 5.54
N VAL A 386 -29.97 -2.75 6.82
CA VAL A 386 -31.20 -3.26 7.49
C VAL A 386 -32.01 -2.17 8.19
N PHE A 387 -31.54 -0.93 8.22
CA PHE A 387 -32.12 0.15 9.02
C PHE A 387 -33.61 0.38 8.73
N SER A 388 -34.00 0.45 7.45
CA SER A 388 -35.40 0.64 7.05
C SER A 388 -36.26 -0.62 7.11
N MET A 389 -35.74 -1.68 7.72
CA MET A 389 -36.47 -2.91 8.02
C MET A 389 -36.81 -3.00 9.52
N LEU A 390 -36.19 -2.19 10.38
CA LEU A 390 -36.49 -2.17 11.80
C LEU A 390 -37.77 -1.35 12.07
N PRO A 391 -38.64 -1.79 12.99
CA PRO A 391 -38.67 -3.11 13.63
C PRO A 391 -39.37 -4.17 12.75
N GLN A 392 -38.95 -5.44 12.85
CA GLN A 392 -39.78 -6.57 12.40
C GLN A 392 -40.75 -6.96 13.51
N CYS A 393 -42.05 -6.94 13.21
CA CYS A 393 -43.09 -7.34 14.15
C CYS A 393 -43.30 -8.88 14.11
N GLU A 394 -43.65 -9.46 15.27
CA GLU A 394 -44.13 -10.85 15.43
C GLU A 394 -43.13 -11.97 15.06
N LEU A 395 -41.89 -11.94 15.57
CA LEU A 395 -40.92 -13.02 15.34
C LEU A 395 -41.20 -14.30 16.15
N ASN A 396 -42.19 -14.27 17.06
CA ASN A 396 -42.62 -15.42 17.89
C ASN A 396 -42.85 -16.73 17.14
N HIS A 397 -43.31 -16.67 15.88
CA HIS A 397 -43.51 -17.85 15.05
C HIS A 397 -42.22 -18.67 14.87
N MET A 398 -41.03 -18.04 14.99
CA MET A 398 -39.73 -18.72 14.94
C MET A 398 -39.49 -19.69 16.10
N LEU A 399 -40.16 -19.48 17.25
CA LEU A 399 -39.97 -20.25 18.49
C LEU A 399 -41.11 -21.25 18.75
N GLN A 400 -42.05 -21.41 17.82
CA GLN A 400 -43.23 -22.28 17.98
C GLN A 400 -43.00 -23.73 17.52
N GLY A 401 -41.78 -24.10 17.10
CA GLY A 401 -41.48 -25.43 16.58
C GLY A 401 -41.12 -26.45 17.67
N ASP A 402 -41.71 -27.63 17.66
CA ASP A 402 -41.40 -28.68 18.65
C ASP A 402 -40.02 -29.35 18.46
N SER A 403 -39.21 -28.90 17.49
CA SER A 403 -37.89 -29.48 17.19
C SER A 403 -36.88 -28.44 16.70
N VAL A 404 -35.58 -28.72 16.92
CA VAL A 404 -34.46 -27.90 16.43
C VAL A 404 -34.50 -27.70 14.91
N SER A 405 -34.86 -28.74 14.16
CA SER A 405 -35.02 -28.64 12.71
C SER A 405 -36.19 -27.74 12.31
N GLY A 406 -37.27 -27.73 13.11
CA GLY A 406 -38.40 -26.84 12.92
C GLY A 406 -38.02 -25.37 13.11
N HIS A 407 -37.28 -25.07 14.19
CA HIS A 407 -36.76 -23.73 14.45
C HIS A 407 -35.82 -23.23 13.36
N LEU A 408 -34.86 -24.06 12.91
CA LEU A 408 -33.96 -23.69 11.81
C LEU A 408 -34.72 -23.42 10.51
N LYS A 409 -35.71 -24.27 10.18
CA LYS A 409 -36.54 -24.06 8.99
C LYS A 409 -37.32 -22.76 9.08
N SER A 410 -37.97 -22.49 10.22
CA SER A 410 -38.70 -21.24 10.42
C SER A 410 -37.78 -20.03 10.31
N PHE A 411 -36.59 -20.09 10.91
CA PHE A 411 -35.60 -19.02 10.84
C PHE A 411 -35.22 -18.68 9.39
N PHE A 412 -34.85 -19.68 8.58
CA PHE A 412 -34.50 -19.43 7.17
C PHE A 412 -35.69 -18.95 6.33
N VAL A 413 -36.91 -19.40 6.63
CA VAL A 413 -38.12 -18.88 5.98
C VAL A 413 -38.28 -17.38 6.31
N THR A 414 -38.09 -16.97 7.55
CA THR A 414 -38.21 -15.56 7.92
C THR A 414 -37.07 -14.71 7.34
N VAL A 415 -35.83 -15.22 7.27
CA VAL A 415 -34.74 -14.55 6.54
C VAL A 415 -35.15 -14.28 5.08
N TRP A 416 -35.79 -15.26 4.43
CA TRP A 416 -36.28 -15.09 3.06
C TRP A 416 -37.42 -14.08 2.96
N VAL A 417 -38.34 -14.07 3.92
CA VAL A 417 -39.42 -13.06 4.00
C VAL A 417 -38.82 -11.65 4.18
N ALA A 418 -37.87 -11.49 5.08
CA ALA A 418 -37.16 -10.23 5.30
C ALA A 418 -36.42 -9.78 4.03
N PHE A 419 -35.78 -10.70 3.31
CA PHE A 419 -35.14 -10.39 2.03
C PHE A 419 -36.15 -9.88 0.98
N LYS A 420 -37.32 -10.51 0.86
CA LYS A 420 -38.38 -10.00 -0.04
C LYS A 420 -38.88 -8.63 0.39
N TYR A 421 -39.09 -8.43 1.69
CA TYR A 421 -39.49 -7.14 2.25
C TYR A 421 -38.48 -6.04 1.91
N LEU A 422 -37.18 -6.34 1.99
CA LEU A 422 -36.12 -5.42 1.59
C LEU A 422 -36.28 -4.96 0.14
N LEU A 423 -36.54 -5.90 -0.77
CA LEU A 423 -36.66 -5.61 -2.20
C LEU A 423 -37.93 -4.79 -2.55
N GLU A 424 -39.02 -5.03 -1.83
CA GLU A 424 -40.33 -4.49 -2.18
C GLU A 424 -40.69 -3.20 -1.40
N HIS A 425 -40.24 -3.06 -0.15
CA HIS A 425 -40.76 -2.05 0.78
C HIS A 425 -39.68 -1.19 1.46
N SER A 426 -38.43 -1.65 1.57
CA SER A 426 -37.36 -0.94 2.31
C SER A 426 -36.42 -0.15 1.40
N TYR A 427 -36.86 1.03 0.95
CA TYR A 427 -36.12 1.85 -0.02
C TYR A 427 -34.71 2.26 0.42
N VAL A 428 -34.48 2.59 1.69
CA VAL A 428 -33.16 3.02 2.20
C VAL A 428 -32.18 1.84 2.22
N SER A 429 -32.62 0.71 2.74
CA SER A 429 -31.85 -0.54 2.78
C SER A 429 -31.55 -1.08 1.39
N LEU A 430 -32.52 -1.00 0.46
CA LEU A 430 -32.33 -1.34 -0.95
C LEU A 430 -31.31 -0.43 -1.62
N ALA A 431 -31.41 0.89 -1.42
CA ALA A 431 -30.43 1.84 -1.95
C ALA A 431 -29.02 1.57 -1.40
N GLY A 432 -28.91 1.25 -0.10
CA GLY A 432 -27.66 0.83 0.53
C GLY A 432 -27.07 -0.43 -0.10
N ALA A 433 -27.88 -1.46 -0.35
CA ALA A 433 -27.46 -2.69 -1.01
C ALA A 433 -27.01 -2.46 -2.45
N LEU A 434 -27.73 -1.62 -3.22
CA LEU A 434 -27.35 -1.24 -4.59
C LEU A 434 -26.06 -0.44 -4.62
N LEU A 435 -25.88 0.52 -3.71
CA LEU A 435 -24.64 1.28 -3.59
C LEU A 435 -23.48 0.35 -3.25
N LEU A 436 -23.66 -0.55 -2.29
CA LEU A 436 -22.64 -1.55 -1.94
C LEU A 436 -22.31 -2.44 -3.15
N LEU A 437 -23.28 -2.79 -3.98
CA LEU A 437 -23.06 -3.57 -5.20
C LEU A 437 -22.24 -2.79 -6.22
N ILE A 438 -22.61 -1.53 -6.48
CA ILE A 438 -21.87 -0.65 -7.39
C ILE A 438 -20.42 -0.52 -6.91
N VAL A 439 -20.22 -0.21 -5.63
CA VAL A 439 -18.89 -0.11 -5.01
C VAL A 439 -18.15 -1.43 -5.16
N SER A 440 -18.74 -2.56 -4.78
CA SER A 440 -18.09 -3.87 -4.85
C SER A 440 -17.65 -4.24 -6.26
N VAL A 441 -18.48 -4.01 -7.28
CA VAL A 441 -18.14 -4.26 -8.69
C VAL A 441 -17.06 -3.30 -9.20
N THR A 442 -17.10 -2.05 -8.76
CA THR A 442 -16.16 -1.00 -9.16
C THR A 442 -14.77 -1.26 -8.58
N PHE A 443 -14.70 -1.73 -7.33
CA PHE A 443 -13.46 -2.07 -6.62
C PHE A 443 -12.80 -3.38 -7.08
N VAL A 444 -13.51 -4.29 -7.77
CA VAL A 444 -12.85 -5.44 -8.39
C VAL A 444 -11.88 -4.93 -9.47
N PRO A 445 -10.60 -5.37 -9.47
CA PRO A 445 -9.59 -4.89 -10.41
C PRO A 445 -10.06 -4.87 -11.87
N SER A 446 -9.73 -3.80 -12.58
CA SER A 446 -10.10 -3.59 -14.00
C SER A 446 -9.55 -4.68 -14.93
N LYS A 447 -8.43 -5.33 -14.55
CA LYS A 447 -7.83 -6.47 -15.26
C LYS A 447 -8.72 -7.71 -15.29
N VAL A 448 -9.73 -7.80 -14.40
CA VAL A 448 -10.70 -8.90 -14.39
C VAL A 448 -11.83 -8.62 -15.38
N SER A 449 -12.24 -9.62 -16.17
CA SER A 449 -13.35 -9.47 -17.13
C SER A 449 -14.63 -8.91 -16.48
N ARG A 450 -15.37 -8.04 -17.19
CA ARG A 450 -16.61 -7.41 -16.68
C ARG A 450 -17.60 -8.42 -16.07
N LYS A 451 -17.77 -9.59 -16.71
CA LYS A 451 -18.65 -10.66 -16.20
C LYS A 451 -18.19 -11.18 -14.83
N LYS A 452 -16.90 -11.49 -14.67
CA LYS A 452 -16.34 -11.94 -13.39
C LYS A 452 -16.42 -10.85 -12.32
N ARG A 453 -16.21 -9.57 -12.68
CA ARG A 453 -16.35 -8.45 -11.74
C ARG A 453 -17.76 -8.34 -11.17
N VAL A 454 -18.77 -8.42 -12.04
CA VAL A 454 -20.18 -8.44 -11.61
C VAL A 454 -20.47 -9.65 -10.74
N MET A 455 -20.01 -10.84 -11.13
CA MET A 455 -20.20 -12.07 -10.36
C MET A 455 -19.59 -11.97 -8.95
N ILE A 456 -18.34 -11.50 -8.83
CA ILE A 456 -17.66 -11.29 -7.54
C ILE A 456 -18.44 -10.27 -6.69
N GLY A 457 -18.84 -9.14 -7.28
CA GLY A 457 -19.61 -8.12 -6.58
C GLY A 457 -20.94 -8.65 -6.06
N VAL A 458 -21.70 -9.37 -6.89
CA VAL A 458 -22.98 -9.99 -6.50
C VAL A 458 -22.78 -11.00 -5.38
N LEU A 459 -21.79 -11.88 -5.46
CA LEU A 459 -21.50 -12.87 -4.40
C LEU A 459 -21.12 -12.17 -3.09
N HIS A 460 -20.28 -11.14 -3.16
CA HIS A 460 -19.84 -10.38 -2.00
C HIS A 460 -20.99 -9.65 -1.30
N VAL A 461 -21.82 -8.93 -2.06
CA VAL A 461 -23.00 -8.24 -1.51
C VAL A 461 -24.03 -9.23 -0.98
N SER A 462 -24.27 -10.35 -1.67
CA SER A 462 -25.20 -11.38 -1.21
C SER A 462 -24.76 -11.96 0.15
N ALA A 463 -23.46 -12.21 0.34
CA ALA A 463 -22.92 -12.68 1.61
C ALA A 463 -23.12 -11.66 2.74
N HIS A 464 -22.78 -10.40 2.49
CA HIS A 464 -22.94 -9.32 3.47
C HIS A 464 -24.40 -9.04 3.81
N LEU A 465 -25.28 -9.03 2.80
CA LEU A 465 -26.69 -8.81 3.00
C LEU A 465 -27.33 -9.95 3.79
N THR A 466 -27.00 -11.20 3.46
CA THR A 466 -27.47 -12.37 4.21
C THR A 466 -27.03 -12.31 5.67
N ALA A 467 -25.76 -11.96 5.92
CA ALA A 467 -25.24 -11.80 7.28
C ALA A 467 -25.95 -10.66 8.03
N ALA A 468 -26.20 -9.52 7.38
CA ALA A 468 -26.89 -8.38 8.00
C ALA A 468 -28.34 -8.74 8.37
N LEU A 469 -29.07 -9.41 7.48
CA LEU A 469 -30.44 -9.89 7.74
C LEU A 469 -30.48 -10.89 8.90
N ILE A 470 -29.55 -11.85 8.94
CA ILE A 470 -29.43 -12.81 10.04
C ILE A 470 -29.16 -12.09 11.36
N LEU A 471 -28.22 -11.14 11.38
CA LEU A 471 -27.87 -10.40 12.60
C LEU A 471 -29.01 -9.52 13.09
N MET A 472 -29.74 -8.88 12.18
CA MET A 472 -30.95 -8.11 12.49
C MET A 472 -31.99 -9.00 13.18
N LEU A 473 -32.33 -10.14 12.59
CA LEU A 473 -33.32 -11.07 13.13
C LEU A 473 -32.89 -11.65 14.49
N LEU A 474 -31.60 -11.97 14.66
CA LEU A 474 -31.08 -12.45 15.95
C LEU A 474 -31.12 -11.36 17.02
N MET A 475 -30.81 -10.11 16.67
CA MET A 475 -30.90 -8.97 17.57
C MET A 475 -32.34 -8.74 18.02
N GLU A 476 -33.29 -8.72 17.07
CA GLU A 476 -34.71 -8.52 17.37
C GLU A 476 -35.32 -9.68 18.14
N LEU A 477 -34.99 -10.93 17.80
CA LEU A 477 -35.39 -12.11 18.58
C LEU A 477 -34.86 -12.03 20.02
N GLY A 478 -33.64 -11.55 20.20
CA GLY A 478 -33.05 -11.31 21.51
C GLY A 478 -33.82 -10.25 22.30
N ILE A 479 -34.17 -9.13 21.66
CA ILE A 479 -34.98 -8.06 22.26
C ILE A 479 -36.37 -8.58 22.63
N GLU A 480 -37.07 -9.27 21.72
CA GLU A 480 -38.41 -9.83 21.95
C GLU A 480 -38.39 -10.87 23.08
N THR A 481 -37.37 -11.72 23.14
CA THR A 481 -37.18 -12.69 24.23
C THR A 481 -37.01 -11.97 25.57
N CYS A 482 -36.19 -10.91 25.63
CA CYS A 482 -36.02 -10.09 26.82
C CYS A 482 -37.34 -9.41 27.24
N ILE A 483 -38.12 -8.88 26.29
CA ILE A 483 -39.44 -8.30 26.57
C ILE A 483 -40.39 -9.38 27.14
N ARG A 484 -40.46 -10.55 26.51
CA ARG A 484 -41.32 -11.67 26.94
C ARG A 484 -41.01 -12.14 28.36
N HIS A 485 -39.73 -12.18 28.73
CA HIS A 485 -39.28 -12.55 30.07
C HIS A 485 -39.32 -11.38 31.07
N LYS A 486 -39.89 -10.22 30.68
CA LYS A 486 -39.97 -9.02 31.51
C LYS A 486 -38.59 -8.56 32.01
N LEU A 487 -37.57 -8.70 31.16
CA LEU A 487 -36.21 -8.19 31.38
C LEU A 487 -36.01 -6.80 30.75
N LEU A 488 -36.79 -6.47 29.72
CA LEU A 488 -36.86 -5.17 29.06
C LEU A 488 -38.33 -4.72 28.93
N ALA A 489 -38.57 -3.42 28.78
CA ALA A 489 -39.89 -2.83 28.57
C ALA A 489 -40.93 -3.08 29.69
N THR A 490 -40.47 -3.07 30.94
CA THR A 490 -41.31 -3.40 32.11
C THR A 490 -41.84 -2.19 32.85
N SER A 491 -41.31 -1.00 32.56
CA SER A 491 -41.37 0.10 33.51
C SER A 491 -41.95 1.39 32.90
N GLY A 492 -42.18 1.44 31.59
CA GLY A 492 -42.82 2.58 30.92
C GLY A 492 -41.84 3.69 30.56
N TYR A 493 -42.34 4.73 29.90
CA TYR A 493 -41.51 5.83 29.40
C TYR A 493 -41.02 6.73 30.55
N HIS A 494 -39.77 7.21 30.49
CA HIS A 494 -39.11 8.06 31.50
C HIS A 494 -38.81 7.42 32.85
N THR A 495 -38.63 6.11 32.91
CA THR A 495 -38.36 5.39 34.18
C THR A 495 -37.06 5.81 34.83
N LEU A 496 -36.00 5.94 34.03
CA LEU A 496 -34.71 6.44 34.51
C LEU A 496 -34.81 7.88 35.02
N TYR A 497 -35.61 8.71 34.34
CA TYR A 497 -35.87 10.08 34.77
C TYR A 497 -36.70 10.15 36.06
N GLN A 498 -37.71 9.28 36.21
CA GLN A 498 -38.51 9.17 37.44
C GLN A 498 -37.64 8.70 38.61
N TRP A 499 -36.82 7.66 38.40
CA TRP A 499 -35.84 7.20 39.40
C TRP A 499 -34.85 8.30 39.77
N TYR A 500 -34.29 9.00 38.78
CA TYR A 500 -33.42 10.15 39.01
C TYR A 500 -34.11 11.21 39.87
N ARG A 501 -35.37 11.55 39.59
CA ARG A 501 -36.13 12.52 40.39
C ARG A 501 -36.38 12.04 41.82
N THR A 502 -36.66 10.76 42.02
CA THR A 502 -36.82 10.16 43.35
C THR A 502 -35.51 10.22 44.14
N VAL A 503 -34.41 9.74 43.57
CA VAL A 503 -33.09 9.73 44.22
C VAL A 503 -32.56 11.15 44.44
N GLU A 504 -32.74 12.05 43.47
CA GLU A 504 -32.41 13.47 43.59
C GLU A 504 -33.16 14.13 44.75
N SER A 505 -34.45 13.79 44.92
CA SER A 505 -35.27 14.33 46.01
C SER A 505 -34.89 13.78 47.40
N GLU A 506 -34.47 12.52 47.46
CA GLU A 506 -34.08 11.85 48.71
C GLU A 506 -32.67 12.25 49.18
N HIS A 507 -31.70 12.29 48.26
CA HIS A 507 -30.28 12.45 48.60
C HIS A 507 -29.79 13.90 48.45
N PHE A 508 -30.48 14.72 47.67
CA PHE A 508 -30.13 16.12 47.43
C PHE A 508 -31.36 17.02 47.58
N PRO A 509 -31.91 17.18 48.80
CA PRO A 509 -33.04 18.07 49.03
C PRO A 509 -32.67 19.51 48.64
N ASP A 510 -33.63 20.26 48.08
CA ASP A 510 -33.45 21.65 47.66
C ASP A 510 -34.18 22.60 48.64
N PRO A 511 -33.64 22.83 49.84
CA PRO A 511 -34.27 23.68 50.85
C PRO A 511 -34.36 25.15 50.42
N THR A 512 -33.60 25.55 49.39
CA THR A 512 -33.56 26.92 48.88
C THR A 512 -34.47 27.16 47.67
N GLY A 513 -35.16 26.13 47.16
CA GLY A 513 -35.96 26.23 45.94
C GLY A 513 -35.15 26.74 44.73
N LEU A 514 -33.87 26.39 44.66
CA LEU A 514 -33.00 26.77 43.54
C LEU A 514 -33.44 26.08 42.25
N ARG A 515 -33.85 24.82 42.31
CA ARG A 515 -34.27 24.04 41.14
C ARG A 515 -35.57 24.56 40.53
N SER A 516 -36.56 24.90 41.36
CA SER A 516 -37.81 25.51 40.88
C SER A 516 -37.58 26.89 40.26
N ARG A 517 -36.62 27.66 40.78
CA ARG A 517 -36.19 28.93 40.19
C ARG A 517 -35.46 28.73 38.86
N ILE A 518 -34.58 27.75 38.75
CA ILE A 518 -33.90 27.40 37.49
C ILE A 518 -34.92 26.92 36.45
N GLU A 519 -35.89 26.10 36.84
CA GLU A 519 -36.98 25.66 35.97
C GLU A 519 -37.80 26.86 35.45
N GLN A 520 -38.15 27.82 36.32
CA GLN A 520 -38.82 29.05 35.90
C GLN A 520 -37.96 29.93 34.99
N TRP A 521 -36.68 30.15 35.34
CA TRP A 521 -35.74 30.97 34.56
C TRP A 521 -35.45 30.38 33.18
N THR A 522 -35.52 29.06 33.06
CA THR A 522 -35.32 28.36 31.79
C THR A 522 -36.63 28.05 31.06
N LEU A 523 -37.77 28.55 31.54
CA LEU A 523 -39.10 28.27 30.96
C LEU A 523 -39.36 26.75 30.80
N GLY A 524 -38.90 25.94 31.75
CA GLY A 524 -39.02 24.49 31.72
C GLY A 524 -37.99 23.76 30.86
N LEU A 525 -37.07 24.46 30.19
CA LEU A 525 -36.07 23.85 29.32
C LEU A 525 -35.07 22.98 30.10
N TYR A 526 -34.68 23.38 31.31
CA TYR A 526 -33.74 22.63 32.15
C TYR A 526 -34.22 21.19 32.48
N PRO A 527 -35.40 20.99 33.10
CA PRO A 527 -35.90 19.64 33.36
C PRO A 527 -36.25 18.89 32.07
N ALA A 528 -36.69 19.59 31.02
CA ALA A 528 -36.96 18.98 29.72
C ALA A 528 -35.68 18.41 29.08
N CYS A 529 -34.57 19.13 29.08
CA CYS A 529 -33.30 18.67 28.53
C CYS A 529 -32.78 17.42 29.27
N ILE A 530 -32.84 17.40 30.59
CA ILE A 530 -32.44 16.23 31.39
C ILE A 530 -33.35 15.04 31.07
N LYS A 531 -34.67 15.28 31.02
CA LYS A 531 -35.66 14.27 30.65
C LYS A 531 -35.40 13.69 29.27
N TYR A 532 -35.17 14.51 28.25
CA TYR A 532 -34.89 14.07 26.87
C TYR A 532 -33.53 13.36 26.72
N LEU A 533 -32.50 13.81 27.45
CA LEU A 533 -31.21 13.11 27.50
C LEU A 533 -31.35 11.72 28.10
N MET A 534 -32.18 11.57 29.14
CA MET A 534 -32.46 10.28 29.77
C MET A 534 -33.38 9.39 28.94
N SER A 535 -34.27 9.96 28.11
CA SER A 535 -35.10 9.19 27.16
C SER A 535 -34.29 8.39 26.13
N ALA A 536 -33.04 8.78 25.86
CA ALA A 536 -32.15 8.00 24.99
C ALA A 536 -31.85 6.60 25.57
N PHE A 537 -32.01 6.42 26.88
CA PHE A 537 -31.89 5.12 27.56
C PHE A 537 -33.22 4.36 27.63
N ASP A 538 -34.34 5.02 27.36
CA ASP A 538 -35.68 4.43 27.27
C ASP A 538 -35.98 3.88 25.86
N VAL A 539 -35.02 3.90 24.92
CA VAL A 539 -35.18 3.37 23.55
C VAL A 539 -35.80 1.96 23.51
N PRO A 540 -35.43 1.01 24.39
CA PRO A 540 -36.10 -0.31 24.44
C PRO A 540 -37.59 -0.26 24.79
N GLU A 541 -38.04 0.75 25.54
CA GLU A 541 -39.46 0.96 25.89
C GLU A 541 -40.25 1.54 24.70
N VAL A 542 -39.59 2.26 23.79
CA VAL A 542 -40.20 2.79 22.55
C VAL A 542 -40.49 1.68 21.53
N TYR A 543 -39.70 0.60 21.54
CA TYR A 543 -39.91 -0.56 20.64
C TYR A 543 -41.15 -1.42 21.01
N VAL A 544 -41.78 -1.17 22.17
CA VAL A 544 -42.92 -1.96 22.69
C VAL A 544 -44.28 -1.28 22.50
N LEU A 545 -44.28 0.00 22.12
CA LEU A 545 -45.47 0.76 21.68
C LEU A 545 -45.59 0.70 20.15
#